data_AF-A0A3C0SN85-F1
#
_entry.id   AF-A0A3C0SN85-F1
#
_cell.length_a   1.000
_cell.length_b   1.000
_cell.length_c   1.000
_cell.angle_alpha   90.00
_cell.angle_beta   90.00
_cell.angle_gamma   90.00
#
_symmetry.space_group_name_H-M   'P 1'
#
loop_
_entity.id
_entity.type
_entity.pdbx_description
1 polymer ?
#
loop_
_entity_poly.entity_id
_entity_poly.type
_entity_poly.pdbx_seq_one_letter_code
_entity_poly.pdbx_strand_id
1 'polypeptide(L)'
;VAGIEDLIRAILFPKGPFFPGFTLSAALVGIIYGLILYKKPKTTGRFIVANTLIAVIVNITLNTVWLMILYNKGFIVLASTRIIKAIIMIPIEVIMLKLS
;
A
#
# COMPACT_ATOMS: atom_id res chain seq x y z
N VAL A 1 -28.98 9.25 -2.92
CA VAL A 1 -28.34 7.93 -3.09
C VAL A 1 -26.86 8.15 -3.35
N ALA A 2 -26.05 8.32 -2.30
CA ALA A 2 -24.60 8.58 -2.42
C ALA A 2 -23.81 7.90 -1.30
N GLY A 3 -24.38 7.83 -0.08
CA GLY A 3 -23.72 7.20 1.07
C GLY A 3 -23.54 5.68 0.95
N ILE A 4 -24.48 4.96 0.31
CA ILE A 4 -24.36 3.50 0.12
C ILE A 4 -23.27 3.19 -0.92
N GLU A 5 -23.19 3.97 -2.00
CA GLU A 5 -22.14 3.81 -2.99
C GLU A 5 -20.74 4.08 -2.41
N ASP A 6 -20.61 5.08 -1.54
CA ASP A 6 -19.34 5.39 -0.89
C ASP A 6 -18.95 4.33 0.15
N LEU A 7 -19.91 3.78 0.89
CA LEU A 7 -19.70 2.66 1.81
C LEU A 7 -19.26 1.38 1.06
N ILE A 8 -19.94 1.05 -0.04
CA ILE A 8 -19.58 -0.10 -0.88
C ILE A 8 -18.20 0.13 -1.52
N ARG A 9 -17.88 1.35 -1.99
CA ARG A 9 -16.54 1.70 -2.50
C ARG A 9 -15.47 1.58 -1.43
N ALA A 10 -15.74 2.03 -0.20
CA ALA A 10 -14.77 2.01 0.89
C ALA A 10 -14.43 0.59 1.36
N ILE A 11 -15.42 -0.32 1.32
CA ILE A 11 -15.23 -1.73 1.71
C ILE A 11 -14.58 -2.54 0.58
N LEU A 12 -15.01 -2.35 -0.67
CA LEU A 12 -14.50 -3.11 -1.82
C LEU A 12 -13.13 -2.62 -2.30
N PHE A 13 -12.82 -1.34 -2.10
CA PHE A 13 -11.54 -0.75 -2.52
C PHE A 13 -10.91 -0.05 -1.31
N PRO A 14 -10.27 -0.80 -0.39
CA PRO A 14 -9.45 -0.17 0.64
C PRO A 14 -8.45 0.76 -0.06
N LYS A 15 -8.39 2.02 0.37
CA LYS A 15 -7.61 3.07 -0.30
C LYS A 15 -6.11 2.74 -0.20
N GLY A 16 -5.61 2.08 -1.24
CA GLY A 16 -4.20 1.77 -1.46
C GLY A 16 -3.98 0.30 -1.83
N PRO A 17 -3.18 -0.02 -2.86
CA PRO A 17 -2.82 -1.40 -3.13
C PRO A 17 -2.02 -1.92 -1.92
N PHE A 18 -2.63 -2.82 -1.15
CA PHE A 18 -1.93 -3.52 -0.09
C PHE A 18 -0.88 -4.42 -0.74
N PHE A 19 0.37 -3.96 -0.75
CA PHE A 19 1.46 -4.70 -1.35
C PHE A 19 2.22 -5.43 -0.23
N PRO A 20 2.26 -6.78 -0.25
CA PRO A 20 2.87 -7.56 0.84
C PRO A 20 4.36 -7.24 1.05
N GLY A 21 5.05 -6.71 0.03
CA GLY A 21 6.41 -6.22 0.17
C GLY A 21 6.57 -5.05 1.14
N PHE A 22 5.57 -4.17 1.29
CA PHE A 22 5.62 -3.10 2.30
C PHE A 22 5.46 -3.65 3.72
N THR A 23 4.68 -4.71 3.91
CA THR A 23 4.61 -5.43 5.20
C THR A 23 5.94 -6.10 5.52
N LEU A 24 6.60 -6.67 4.50
CA LEU A 24 7.93 -7.28 4.62
C LEU A 24 9.02 -6.24 4.97
N SER A 25 8.95 -5.05 4.35
CA SER A 25 9.78 -3.90 4.72
C SER A 25 9.57 -3.51 6.19
N ALA A 26 8.31 -3.41 6.66
CA ALA A 26 8.01 -3.06 8.04
C ALA A 26 8.50 -4.12 9.04
N ALA A 27 8.39 -5.41 8.69
CA ALA A 27 8.95 -6.50 9.50
C ALA A 27 10.48 -6.39 9.61
N LEU A 28 11.17 -6.11 8.50
CA LEU A 28 12.63 -5.90 8.49
C LEU A 28 13.05 -4.69 9.34
N VAL A 29 12.30 -3.59 9.30
CA VAL A 29 12.52 -2.43 10.20
C VAL A 29 12.42 -2.86 11.67
N GLY A 30 11.39 -3.62 12.01
CA GLY A 30 11.21 -4.16 13.36
C GLY A 30 12.36 -5.07 13.79
N ILE A 31 12.88 -5.91 12.89
CA ILE A 31 14.04 -6.77 13.14
C ILE A 31 15.31 -5.95 13.33
N ILE A 32 15.59 -4.95 12.49
CA ILE A 32 16.79 -4.12 12.59
C ILE A 32 16.78 -3.32 13.90
N TYR A 33 15.64 -2.72 14.25
CA TYR A 33 15.49 -2.06 15.54
C TYR A 33 15.59 -3.03 16.72
N GLY A 34 15.00 -4.22 16.58
CA GLY A 34 15.14 -5.30 17.55
C GLY A 34 16.61 -5.65 17.78
N LEU A 35 17.38 -5.96 16.74
CA LEU A 35 18.78 -6.35 16.90
C LEU A 35 19.67 -5.23 17.50
N ILE A 36 19.41 -3.97 17.16
CA ILE A 36 20.27 -2.85 17.58
C ILE A 36 19.89 -2.28 18.95
N LEU A 37 18.60 -2.24 19.29
CA LEU A 37 18.10 -1.65 20.55
C LEU A 37 17.66 -2.68 21.60
N TYR A 38 17.54 -3.97 21.29
CA TYR A 38 17.05 -4.94 22.26
C TYR A 38 18.04 -5.19 23.40
N LYS A 39 17.58 -4.96 24.64
CA LYS A 39 18.33 -5.10 25.91
C LYS A 39 19.63 -4.27 26.01
N LYS A 40 19.77 -3.20 25.23
CA LYS A 40 20.91 -2.28 25.31
C LYS A 40 20.47 -0.89 25.81
N PRO A 41 21.33 -0.12 26.50
CA PRO A 41 21.01 1.26 26.88
C PRO A 41 20.74 2.08 25.62
N LYS A 42 19.65 2.86 25.63
CA LYS A 42 19.22 3.73 24.53
C LYS A 42 20.19 4.90 24.39
N THR A 43 21.26 4.71 23.62
CA THR A 43 22.24 5.75 23.32
C THR A 43 21.92 6.40 21.97
N THR A 44 21.97 7.73 21.87
CA THR A 44 21.64 8.50 20.65
C THR A 44 22.41 8.02 19.42
N GLY A 45 23.68 7.63 19.58
CA GLY A 45 24.51 7.10 18.49
C GLY A 45 23.98 5.78 17.90
N ARG A 46 23.43 4.87 18.71
CA ARG A 46 22.85 3.61 18.20
C ARG A 46 21.56 3.84 17.43
N PHE A 47 20.76 4.81 17.86
CA PHE A 47 19.53 5.18 17.15
C PHE A 47 19.85 5.76 15.77
N ILE A 48 20.86 6.63 15.68
CA ILE A 48 21.33 7.18 14.41
C ILE A 48 21.80 6.04 13.48
N VAL A 49 22.65 5.14 13.95
CA VAL A 49 23.14 4.01 13.15
C VAL A 49 21.99 3.11 12.68
N ALA A 50 21.05 2.76 13.57
CA ALA A 50 19.89 1.94 13.20
C ALA A 50 19.03 2.64 12.13
N ASN A 51 18.74 3.92 12.32
CA ASN A 51 17.91 4.68 11.39
C ASN A 51 18.59 4.88 10.04
N THR A 52 19.91 5.11 10.01
CA THR A 52 20.68 5.17 8.76
C THR A 52 20.66 3.83 8.03
N LEU A 53 20.83 2.71 8.75
CA LEU A 53 20.78 1.38 8.15
C LEU A 53 19.40 1.08 7.54
N ILE A 54 18.34 1.41 8.27
CA ILE A 54 16.96 1.27 7.81
C ILE A 54 16.68 2.17 6.61
N ALA A 55 17.14 3.42 6.65
CA ALA A 55 16.94 4.37 5.55
C ALA A 55 17.60 3.86 4.27
N VAL A 56 18.81 3.33 4.34
CA VAL A 56 19.53 2.82 3.16
C VAL A 56 18.93 1.49 2.68
N ILE A 57 18.75 0.52 3.58
CA ILE A 57 18.36 -0.84 3.17
C ILE A 57 16.86 -0.92 2.86
N VAL A 58 16.02 -0.39 3.73
CA VAL A 58 14.57 -0.54 3.60
C VAL A 58 13.97 0.57 2.74
N ASN A 59 14.30 1.83 3.04
CA ASN A 59 13.68 2.96 2.34
C ASN A 59 14.26 3.20 0.94
N ILE A 60 15.57 3.03 0.73
CA ILE A 60 16.15 3.27 -0.61
C ILE A 60 16.07 2.00 -1.45
N THR A 61 16.50 0.84 -0.97
CA THR A 61 16.52 -0.37 -1.80
C THR A 61 15.15 -1.02 -1.91
N LEU A 62 14.57 -1.46 -0.78
CA LEU A 62 13.32 -2.22 -0.81
C LEU A 62 12.14 -1.40 -1.33
N ASN A 63 11.93 -0.17 -0.82
CA ASN A 63 10.82 0.64 -1.32
C ASN A 63 10.98 0.99 -2.81
N THR A 64 12.19 1.27 -3.31
CA THR A 64 12.39 1.51 -4.76
C THR A 64 12.09 0.26 -5.59
N VAL A 65 12.47 -0.93 -5.12
CA VAL A 65 12.14 -2.21 -5.77
C VAL A 65 10.64 -2.46 -5.76
N TRP A 66 9.97 -2.24 -4.62
CA TRP A 66 8.53 -2.39 -4.50
C TRP A 66 7.79 -1.39 -5.38
N LEU A 67 8.25 -0.14 -5.43
CA LEU A 67 7.71 0.86 -6.34
C LEU A 67 7.90 0.43 -7.80
N MET A 68 9.06 -0.06 -8.21
CA MET A 68 9.23 -0.56 -9.58
C MET A 68 8.26 -1.71 -9.91
N ILE A 69 8.06 -2.66 -8.99
CA ILE A 69 7.10 -3.75 -9.17
C ILE A 69 5.65 -3.22 -9.18
N LEU A 70 5.33 -2.28 -8.30
CA LEU A 70 4.00 -1.68 -8.18
C LEU A 70 3.69 -0.74 -9.34
N TYR A 71 4.65 -0.05 -9.93
CA TYR A 71 4.39 0.78 -11.11
C TYR A 71 4.23 -0.10 -12.35
N ASN A 72 5.06 -1.14 -12.51
CA ASN A 72 4.97 -2.06 -13.64
C ASN A 72 3.70 -2.93 -13.59
N LYS A 73 3.37 -3.51 -12.42
CA LYS A 73 2.16 -4.33 -12.23
C LYS A 73 0.94 -3.54 -11.81
N GLY A 74 1.11 -2.47 -11.05
CA GLY A 74 0.01 -1.63 -10.58
C GLY A 74 -0.58 -0.76 -11.67
N PHE A 75 0.14 -0.43 -12.76
CA PHE A 75 -0.55 0.13 -13.93
C PHE A 75 -1.58 -0.86 -14.49
N ILE A 76 -1.20 -2.13 -14.65
CA ILE A 76 -2.11 -3.19 -15.15
C ILE A 76 -3.23 -3.45 -14.16
N VAL A 77 -2.95 -3.53 -12.86
CA VAL A 77 -3.97 -3.76 -11.83
C VAL A 77 -4.90 -2.56 -11.67
N LEU A 78 -4.37 -1.32 -11.70
CA LEU A 78 -5.19 -0.11 -11.66
C LEU A 78 -6.01 0.06 -12.95
N ALA A 79 -5.45 -0.29 -14.11
CA ALA A 79 -6.17 -0.27 -15.38
C ALA A 79 -7.25 -1.35 -15.42
N SER A 80 -6.95 -2.59 -15.02
CA SER A 80 -7.93 -3.69 -15.01
C SER A 80 -9.04 -3.44 -14.00
N THR A 81 -8.73 -2.96 -12.79
CA THR A 81 -9.74 -2.56 -11.81
C THR A 81 -10.59 -1.39 -12.32
N ARG A 82 -10.02 -0.41 -13.02
CA ARG A 82 -10.79 0.68 -13.66
C ARG A 82 -11.68 0.18 -14.79
N ILE A 83 -11.20 -0.75 -15.62
CA ILE A 83 -11.97 -1.35 -16.72
C ILE A 83 -13.13 -2.18 -16.18
N ILE A 84 -12.86 -3.09 -15.23
CA ILE A 84 -13.89 -3.91 -14.59
C ILE A 84 -14.94 -3.03 -13.90
N LYS A 85 -14.49 -1.99 -13.18
CA LYS A 85 -15.39 -1.02 -12.56
C LYS A 85 -16.25 -0.29 -13.60
N ALA A 86 -15.67 0.19 -14.70
CA ALA A 86 -16.42 0.87 -15.76
C ALA A 86 -17.46 -0.07 -16.41
N ILE A 87 -17.07 -1.32 -16.69
CA ILE A 87 -17.97 -2.34 -17.27
C ILE A 87 -19.13 -2.66 -16.33
N ILE A 88 -18.92 -2.70 -15.01
CA ILE A 88 -19.99 -2.94 -14.03
C ILE A 88 -20.85 -1.69 -13.81
N MET A 89 -20.26 -0.49 -13.90
CA MET A 89 -20.96 0.76 -13.62
C MET A 89 -21.89 1.19 -14.77
N ILE A 90 -21.52 0.93 -16.03
CA ILE A 90 -22.36 1.19 -17.22
C ILE A 90 -23.76 0.56 -17.11
N PRO A 91 -23.93 -0.75 -16.85
CA PRO A 91 -25.26 -1.35 -16.74
C PRO A 91 -26.05 -0.83 -15.54
N ILE A 92 -25.37 -0.45 -14.44
CA ILE A 92 -26.02 0.15 -13.27
C ILE A 92 -26.57 1.54 -13.62
N GLU A 93 -25.78 2.38 -14.29
CA GLU A 93 -26.19 3.72 -14.74
C GLU A 93 -27.34 3.64 -15.76
N VAL A 94 -27.30 2.69 -16.70
CA VAL A 94 -28.37 2.48 -17.68
C VAL A 94 -29.68 2.04 -17.01
N ILE A 95 -29.62 1.14 -16.02
CA ILE A 95 -30.81 0.70 -15.28
C ILE A 95 -31.37 1.85 -14.44
N MET A 96 -30.51 2.63 -13.77
CA MET A 96 -30.93 3.80 -12.99
C MET A 96 -31.57 4.89 -13.87
N LEU A 97 -30.98 5.20 -15.02
CA LEU A 97 -31.54 6.17 -15.98
C LEU A 97 -32.88 5.72 -16.57
N LYS A 98 -33.11 4.41 -16.70
CA LYS A 98 -34.38 3.87 -17.20
C LYS A 98 -35.48 3.83 -16.13
N LEU A 99 -35.10 3.81 -14.84
CA LEU A 99 -36.01 3.80 -13.70
C LEU A 99 -36.37 5.20 -13.19
N SER A 100 -35.57 6.21 -13.54
CA SER A 100 -35.87 7.63 -13.33
C SER A 100 -36.73 8.21 -14.44
#